data_AF-A0A7Y5DNE6-F1
#
_entry.id   AF-A0A7Y5DNE6-F1
#
_cell.length_a   1.000
_cell.length_b   1.000
_cell.length_c   1.000
_cell.angle_alpha   90.00
_cell.angle_beta   90.00
_cell.angle_gamma   90.00
#
_symmetry.space_group_name_H-M   'P 1'
#
loop_
_entity.id
_entity.type
_entity.pdbx_description
1 polymer ?
#
loop_
_entity_poly.entity_id
_entity_poly.type
_entity_poly.pdbx_seq_one_letter_code
_entity_poly.pdbx_strand_id
1 'polypeptide(L)'
;MDVICDTNIWYDLGSGLIKPKEYKNCKLWSTYLSIDELSRSDKLLDDKLIENVRLSIQKMIVNQNVIYEPPFFRLLVESIPDYNYDIIANDFNILDFTKSIASNKQLTQDDKQKLRDYIAFRKDRLLKGSEYFTKLIADFKDCFKDKSILKKTRNTKISRDFISFIVKSITNEDLPENFDWTTVELFEKTLDYYFFKLETTSMKIKKNDWYDLAFLVYVRPGQKIWTKDKRLKALIKEAGLIDYLYDK
;
A
#
# COMPACT_ATOMS: atom_id res chain seq x y z
N MET A 1 -19.38 3.27 8.58
CA MET A 1 -18.58 2.41 7.69
C MET A 1 -17.15 2.89 7.71
N ASP A 2 -16.20 1.98 7.86
CA ASP A 2 -14.77 2.29 7.85
C ASP A 2 -14.21 2.20 6.42
N VAL A 3 -13.43 3.21 6.04
CA VAL A 3 -12.88 3.35 4.68
C VAL A 3 -11.39 3.60 4.77
N ILE A 4 -10.59 2.63 4.34
CA ILE A 4 -9.13 2.75 4.24
C ILE A 4 -8.80 3.58 2.99
N CYS A 5 -8.13 4.71 3.18
CA CYS A 5 -7.90 5.70 2.13
C CYS A 5 -6.45 5.65 1.64
N ASP A 6 -6.27 5.60 0.32
CA ASP A 6 -4.94 5.76 -0.29
C ASP A 6 -4.46 7.22 -0.17
N THR A 7 -3.18 7.45 -0.50
CA THR A 7 -2.56 8.77 -0.42
C THR A 7 -3.19 9.80 -1.36
N ASN A 8 -3.68 9.38 -2.52
CA ASN A 8 -4.32 10.28 -3.48
C ASN A 8 -5.68 10.78 -2.97
N ILE A 9 -6.39 9.99 -2.16
CA ILE A 9 -7.59 10.47 -1.46
C ILE A 9 -7.23 11.58 -0.47
N TRP A 10 -6.12 11.46 0.25
CA TRP A 10 -5.65 12.52 1.16
C TRP A 10 -5.28 13.81 0.40
N TYR A 11 -4.66 13.70 -0.79
CA TYR A 11 -4.44 14.85 -1.68
C TYR A 11 -5.74 15.54 -2.09
N ASP A 12 -6.75 14.77 -2.49
CA ASP A 12 -8.04 15.32 -2.90
C ASP A 12 -8.82 15.93 -1.72
N LEU A 13 -8.69 15.38 -0.51
CA LEU A 13 -9.25 15.97 0.71
C LEU A 13 -8.54 17.26 1.11
N GLY A 14 -7.21 17.29 1.01
CA GLY A 14 -6.37 18.45 1.33
C GLY A 14 -6.63 19.63 0.41
N SER A 15 -6.72 19.37 -0.90
CA SER A 15 -7.07 20.36 -1.92
C SER A 15 -8.56 20.74 -1.93
N GLY A 16 -9.40 20.01 -1.19
CA GLY A 16 -10.84 20.22 -1.15
C GLY A 16 -11.57 19.78 -2.43
N LEU A 17 -10.95 18.95 -3.26
CA LEU A 17 -11.62 18.29 -4.39
C LEU A 17 -12.73 17.35 -3.89
N ILE A 18 -12.42 16.52 -2.88
CA ILE A 18 -13.43 15.72 -2.17
C ILE A 18 -14.07 16.58 -1.07
N LYS A 19 -15.39 16.73 -1.12
CA LYS A 19 -16.16 17.54 -0.17
C LYS A 19 -16.64 16.69 1.02
N PRO A 20 -16.79 17.27 2.23
CA PRO A 20 -17.27 16.55 3.42
C PRO A 20 -18.57 15.75 3.24
N LYS A 21 -19.50 16.25 2.42
CA LYS A 21 -20.74 15.54 2.08
C LYS A 21 -20.50 14.17 1.44
N GLU A 22 -19.39 13.99 0.75
CA GLU A 22 -19.01 12.75 0.06
C GLU A 22 -18.50 11.67 1.01
N TYR A 23 -18.28 11.96 2.29
CA TYR A 23 -17.85 10.96 3.28
C TYR A 23 -18.46 11.15 4.66
N LYS A 24 -19.54 11.96 4.77
CA LYS A 24 -20.17 12.34 6.05
C LYS A 24 -20.49 11.16 6.98
N ASN A 25 -20.83 9.99 6.44
CA ASN A 25 -21.20 8.80 7.21
C ASN A 25 -20.09 7.73 7.26
N CYS A 26 -18.86 8.11 6.91
CA CYS A 26 -17.70 7.24 6.85
C CYS A 26 -16.65 7.68 7.87
N LYS A 27 -15.98 6.70 8.49
CA LYS A 27 -14.73 6.92 9.21
C LYS A 27 -13.60 6.63 8.21
N LEU A 28 -12.77 7.63 7.93
CA LEU A 28 -11.67 7.46 6.99
C LEU A 28 -10.41 7.12 7.77
N TRP A 29 -9.70 6.10 7.32
CA TRP A 29 -8.47 5.63 7.95
C TRP A 29 -7.29 5.89 7.03
N SER A 30 -6.24 6.51 7.55
CA SER A 30 -4.95 6.55 6.89
C SER A 30 -4.08 5.40 7.35
N THR A 31 -3.09 5.06 6.54
CA THR A 31 -2.15 3.98 6.84
C THR A 31 -0.72 4.52 6.90
N TYR A 32 0.19 3.71 7.43
CA TYR A 32 1.63 3.97 7.37
C TYR A 32 2.09 4.31 5.96
N LEU A 33 1.55 3.64 4.94
CA LEU A 33 1.92 3.93 3.55
C LEU A 33 1.58 5.38 3.14
N SER A 34 0.44 5.92 3.60
CA SER A 34 0.13 7.33 3.34
C SER A 34 1.09 8.29 4.03
N ILE A 35 1.50 7.98 5.26
CA ILE A 35 2.51 8.76 5.99
C ILE A 35 3.84 8.70 5.23
N ASP A 36 4.29 7.50 4.90
CA ASP A 36 5.52 7.23 4.17
C ASP A 36 5.55 7.98 2.83
N GLU A 37 4.51 7.86 2.00
CA GLU A 37 4.44 8.55 0.71
C GLU A 37 4.41 10.07 0.83
N LEU A 38 3.63 10.62 1.77
CA LEU A 38 3.56 12.07 1.98
C LEU A 38 4.87 12.64 2.51
N SER A 39 5.54 11.92 3.43
CA SER A 39 6.84 12.31 3.99
C SER A 39 7.96 12.36 2.94
N ARG A 40 7.77 11.69 1.80
CA ARG A 40 8.80 11.50 0.77
C ARG A 40 8.34 11.92 -0.62
N SER A 41 7.28 12.73 -0.70
CA SER A 41 6.74 13.18 -1.98
C SER A 41 7.72 14.12 -2.68
N ASP A 42 7.88 13.94 -3.99
CA ASP A 42 8.62 14.88 -4.85
C ASP A 42 7.97 16.27 -4.88
N LYS A 43 6.67 16.38 -4.62
CA LYS A 43 5.95 17.65 -4.46
C LYS A 43 6.49 18.53 -3.32
N LEU A 44 7.18 17.94 -2.33
CA LEU A 44 7.86 18.70 -1.27
C LEU A 44 9.05 19.51 -1.80
N LEU A 45 9.60 19.16 -2.97
CA LEU A 45 10.73 19.84 -3.59
C LEU A 45 10.31 21.08 -4.39
N ASP A 46 9.01 21.22 -4.67
CA ASP A 46 8.42 22.33 -5.43
C ASP A 46 7.68 23.28 -4.48
N ASP A 47 8.12 24.53 -4.45
CA ASP A 47 7.59 25.58 -3.57
C ASP A 47 6.10 25.87 -3.83
N LYS A 48 5.58 25.54 -5.01
CA LYS A 48 4.16 25.68 -5.36
C LYS A 48 3.32 24.47 -4.97
N LEU A 49 3.93 23.29 -4.83
CA LEU A 49 3.23 22.03 -4.58
C LEU A 49 3.35 21.56 -3.13
N ILE A 50 4.32 22.08 -2.36
CA ILE A 50 4.50 21.73 -0.95
C ILE A 50 3.24 21.99 -0.12
N GLU A 51 2.48 23.05 -0.43
CA GLU A 51 1.22 23.35 0.26
C GLU A 51 0.18 22.24 0.08
N ASN A 52 0.13 21.61 -1.10
CA ASN A 52 -0.77 20.48 -1.32
C ASN A 52 -0.41 19.29 -0.41
N VAL A 53 0.89 19.00 -0.24
CA VAL A 53 1.34 17.94 0.67
C VAL A 53 0.98 18.29 2.11
N ARG A 54 1.22 19.53 2.51
CA ARG A 54 0.91 20.05 3.86
C ARG A 54 -0.56 19.90 4.21
N LEU A 55 -1.45 20.39 3.34
CA LEU A 55 -2.90 20.29 3.55
C LEU A 55 -3.36 18.83 3.61
N SER A 56 -2.75 17.95 2.80
CA SER A 56 -3.05 16.50 2.82
C SER A 56 -2.69 15.87 4.18
N ILE A 57 -1.49 16.15 4.69
CA ILE A 57 -1.04 15.67 5.99
C ILE A 57 -1.93 16.23 7.12
N GLN A 58 -2.28 17.52 7.06
CA GLN A 58 -3.17 18.13 8.05
C GLN A 58 -4.56 17.46 8.06
N LYS A 59 -5.13 17.14 6.90
CA LYS A 59 -6.40 16.39 6.82
C LYS A 59 -6.28 14.99 7.41
N MET A 60 -5.17 14.31 7.18
CA MET A 60 -4.87 13.00 7.76
C MET A 60 -4.80 13.07 9.28
N ILE A 61 -4.03 14.02 9.84
CA ILE A 61 -3.88 14.21 11.29
C ILE A 61 -5.21 14.55 11.96
N VAL A 62 -6.01 15.45 11.36
CA VAL A 62 -7.32 15.84 11.90
C VAL A 62 -8.32 14.68 11.93
N ASN A 63 -8.18 13.69 11.03
CA ASN A 63 -9.05 12.51 11.02
C ASN A 63 -8.78 11.57 12.21
N GLN A 64 -7.58 11.61 12.79
CA GLN A 64 -7.13 10.82 13.96
C GLN A 64 -7.11 9.29 13.80
N ASN A 65 -7.84 8.72 12.83
CA ASN A 65 -7.86 7.28 12.56
C ASN A 65 -6.67 6.87 11.70
N VAL A 66 -5.63 6.33 12.32
CA VAL A 66 -4.36 6.00 11.67
C VAL A 66 -3.91 4.60 12.05
N ILE A 67 -3.56 3.78 11.05
CA ILE A 67 -2.83 2.52 11.22
C ILE A 67 -1.35 2.83 11.03
N TYR A 68 -0.57 2.75 12.11
CA TYR A 68 0.85 3.14 12.08
C TYR A 68 1.78 2.01 11.65
N GLU A 69 1.35 0.76 11.70
CA GLU A 69 2.20 -0.36 11.34
C GLU A 69 2.41 -0.43 9.82
N PRO A 70 3.65 -0.69 9.34
CA PRO A 70 3.86 -1.07 7.95
C PRO A 70 3.09 -2.36 7.61
N PRO A 71 2.74 -2.62 6.34
CA PRO A 71 1.74 -3.61 5.96
C PRO A 71 2.01 -5.01 6.52
N PHE A 72 3.24 -5.50 6.38
CA PHE A 72 3.57 -6.87 6.78
C PHE A 72 3.81 -7.02 8.28
N PHE A 73 4.19 -5.94 8.98
CA PHE A 73 4.23 -5.91 10.45
C PHE A 73 2.81 -5.93 11.03
N ARG A 74 1.85 -5.29 10.36
CA ARG A 74 0.43 -5.33 10.76
C ARG A 74 -0.10 -6.76 10.87
N LEU A 75 0.31 -7.64 9.96
CA LEU A 75 -0.09 -9.04 9.99
C LEU A 75 0.38 -9.74 11.26
N LEU A 76 1.59 -9.43 11.74
CA LEU A 76 2.11 -10.00 12.99
C LEU A 76 1.40 -9.43 14.21
N VAL A 77 1.22 -8.10 14.27
CA VAL A 77 0.52 -7.42 15.37
C VAL A 77 -0.90 -7.98 15.57
N GLU A 78 -1.59 -8.33 14.48
CA GLU A 78 -2.95 -8.86 14.57
C GLU A 78 -3.02 -10.38 14.82
N SER A 79 -1.95 -11.12 14.54
CA SER A 79 -1.97 -12.60 14.62
C SER A 79 -1.20 -13.18 15.81
N ILE A 80 -0.33 -12.39 16.45
CA ILE A 80 0.49 -12.81 17.58
C ILE A 80 0.12 -11.95 18.80
N PRO A 81 -0.48 -12.52 19.87
CA PRO A 81 -1.01 -11.74 21.00
C PRO A 81 -0.04 -10.76 21.68
N ASP A 82 1.25 -11.08 21.69
CA ASP A 82 2.28 -10.28 22.37
C ASP A 82 3.18 -9.50 21.40
N TYR A 83 2.93 -9.60 20.08
CA TYR A 83 3.74 -8.89 19.10
C TYR A 83 3.34 -7.42 19.04
N ASN A 84 4.29 -6.53 19.31
CA ASN A 84 4.08 -5.10 19.30
C ASN A 84 5.07 -4.42 18.36
N TYR A 85 4.53 -3.61 17.43
CA TYR A 85 5.35 -2.78 16.58
C TYR A 85 5.67 -1.45 17.26
N ASP A 86 6.92 -1.26 17.69
CA ASP A 86 7.36 0.01 18.26
C ASP A 86 7.59 1.05 17.16
N ILE A 87 6.54 1.79 16.82
CA ILE A 87 6.58 2.83 15.80
C ILE A 87 7.58 3.95 16.12
N ILE A 88 7.81 4.24 17.41
CA ILE A 88 8.74 5.31 17.80
C ILE A 88 10.17 4.83 17.58
N ALA A 89 10.51 3.62 18.02
CA ALA A 89 11.84 3.07 17.80
C ALA A 89 12.16 2.90 16.30
N ASN A 90 11.17 2.52 15.48
CA ASN A 90 11.40 2.14 14.08
C ASN A 90 11.22 3.30 13.07
N ASP A 91 10.27 4.21 13.28
CA ASP A 91 9.89 5.22 12.28
C ASP A 91 9.72 6.65 12.83
N PHE A 92 10.28 6.96 14.00
CA PHE A 92 10.20 8.31 14.58
C PHE A 92 10.58 9.41 13.57
N ASN A 93 11.64 9.20 12.79
CA ASN A 93 12.08 10.19 11.79
C ASN A 93 11.02 10.49 10.72
N ILE A 94 10.28 9.47 10.26
CA ILE A 94 9.20 9.66 9.28
C ILE A 94 8.05 10.44 9.91
N LEU A 95 7.67 10.05 11.14
CA LEU A 95 6.58 10.69 11.86
C LEU A 95 6.90 12.14 12.21
N ASP A 96 8.09 12.40 12.75
CA ASP A 96 8.55 13.74 13.12
C ASP A 96 8.65 14.64 11.89
N PHE A 97 9.26 14.15 10.80
CA PHE A 97 9.32 14.90 9.56
C PHE A 97 7.92 15.24 9.03
N THR A 98 7.01 14.25 8.97
CA THR A 98 5.63 14.46 8.52
C THR A 98 4.89 15.49 9.37
N LYS A 99 5.02 15.41 10.70
CA LYS A 99 4.46 16.39 11.63
C LYS A 99 5.05 17.78 11.41
N SER A 100 6.35 17.88 11.19
CA SER A 100 7.02 19.17 10.93
C SER A 100 6.50 19.86 9.67
N ILE A 101 6.25 19.10 8.58
CA ILE A 101 5.65 19.63 7.34
C ILE A 101 4.25 20.18 7.62
N ALA A 102 3.43 19.44 8.37
CA ALA A 102 2.08 19.86 8.76
C ALA A 102 2.09 21.17 9.57
N SER A 103 3.12 21.38 10.39
CA SER A 103 3.36 22.57 11.22
C SER A 103 4.07 23.71 10.47
N ASN A 104 3.95 23.78 9.13
CA ASN A 104 4.56 24.83 8.30
C ASN A 104 6.09 24.86 8.29
N LYS A 105 6.79 23.73 8.53
CA LYS A 105 8.24 23.67 8.32
C LYS A 105 8.57 24.11 6.90
N GLN A 106 9.51 25.06 6.81
CA GLN A 106 10.15 25.44 5.56
C GLN A 106 11.34 24.53 5.33
N LEU A 107 11.45 23.96 4.13
CA LEU A 107 12.55 23.07 3.78
C LEU A 107 13.74 23.90 3.30
N THR A 108 14.88 23.74 3.97
CA THR A 108 16.16 24.31 3.54
C THR A 108 16.65 23.64 2.26
N GLN A 109 17.65 24.21 1.60
CA GLN A 109 18.26 23.55 0.43
C GLN A 109 18.92 22.22 0.80
N ASP A 110 19.48 22.10 2.00
CA ASP A 110 20.03 20.84 2.53
C ASP A 110 18.93 19.79 2.74
N ASP A 111 17.80 20.17 3.35
CA ASP A 111 16.63 19.27 3.49
C ASP A 111 16.16 18.78 2.10
N LYS A 112 16.04 19.69 1.13
CA LYS A 112 15.63 19.37 -0.23
C LYS A 112 16.63 18.44 -0.92
N GLN A 113 17.93 18.62 -0.71
CA GLN A 113 18.95 17.75 -1.29
C GLN A 113 18.89 16.33 -0.69
N LYS A 114 18.83 16.20 0.64
CA LYS A 114 18.65 14.91 1.32
C LYS A 114 17.40 14.18 0.84
N LEU A 115 16.30 14.92 0.66
CA LEU A 115 15.06 14.37 0.13
C LEU A 115 15.22 13.90 -1.34
N ARG A 116 15.90 14.66 -2.20
CA ARG A 116 16.19 14.23 -3.58
C ARG A 116 17.00 12.93 -3.62
N ASP A 117 18.08 12.87 -2.84
CA ASP A 117 18.96 11.71 -2.81
C ASP A 117 18.20 10.47 -2.33
N TYR A 118 17.36 10.63 -1.31
CA TYR A 118 16.50 9.56 -0.81
C TYR A 118 15.45 9.10 -1.84
N ILE A 119 14.75 10.04 -2.49
CA ILE A 119 13.78 9.73 -3.54
C ILE A 119 14.45 8.98 -4.69
N ALA A 120 15.64 9.42 -5.11
CA ALA A 120 16.41 8.76 -6.16
C ALA A 120 16.81 7.33 -5.77
N PHE A 121 17.36 7.15 -4.57
CA PHE A 121 17.72 5.84 -4.02
C PHE A 121 16.54 4.87 -3.99
N ARG A 122 15.38 5.32 -3.48
CA ARG A 122 14.16 4.49 -3.45
C ARG A 122 13.65 4.17 -4.85
N LYS A 123 13.68 5.15 -5.75
CA LYS A 123 13.29 4.97 -7.16
C LYS A 123 14.16 3.90 -7.83
N ASP A 124 15.47 3.89 -7.59
CA ASP A 124 16.38 2.86 -8.13
C ASP A 124 16.05 1.47 -7.56
N ARG A 125 15.86 1.35 -6.24
CA ARG A 125 15.52 0.05 -5.62
C ARG A 125 14.20 -0.54 -6.12
N LEU A 126 13.15 0.28 -6.24
CA LEU A 126 11.86 -0.19 -6.76
C LEU A 126 11.98 -0.62 -8.23
N LEU A 127 12.80 0.08 -9.04
CA LEU A 127 13.05 -0.31 -10.43
C LEU A 127 13.75 -1.67 -10.50
N LYS A 128 14.87 -1.83 -9.79
CA LYS A 128 15.63 -3.09 -9.71
C LYS A 128 14.76 -4.27 -9.23
N GLY A 129 13.92 -4.03 -8.22
CA GLY A 129 12.94 -5.02 -7.76
C GLY A 129 11.95 -5.41 -8.85
N SER A 130 11.36 -4.43 -9.54
CA SER A 130 10.41 -4.72 -10.63
C SER A 130 11.05 -5.47 -11.80
N GLU A 131 12.30 -5.17 -12.16
CA GLU A 131 13.05 -5.86 -13.20
C GLU A 131 13.36 -7.31 -12.81
N TYR A 132 13.83 -7.52 -11.58
CA TYR A 132 14.11 -8.85 -11.04
C TYR A 132 12.87 -9.75 -11.09
N PHE A 133 11.73 -9.29 -10.57
CA PHE A 133 10.49 -10.08 -10.60
C PHE A 133 9.94 -10.25 -12.01
N THR A 134 10.09 -9.26 -12.90
CA THR A 134 9.67 -9.41 -14.30
C THR A 134 10.45 -10.50 -15.00
N LYS A 135 11.77 -10.59 -14.75
CA LYS A 135 12.61 -11.66 -15.29
C LYS A 135 12.18 -13.03 -14.74
N LEU A 136 12.00 -13.13 -13.42
CA LEU A 136 11.55 -14.35 -12.77
C LEU A 136 10.23 -14.85 -13.36
N ILE A 137 9.25 -13.97 -13.58
CA ILE A 137 7.98 -14.33 -14.20
C ILE A 137 8.13 -14.76 -15.67
N ALA A 138 9.02 -14.12 -16.44
CA ALA A 138 9.28 -14.53 -17.81
C ALA A 138 9.80 -15.98 -17.86
N ASP A 139 10.70 -16.35 -16.94
CA ASP A 139 11.22 -17.71 -16.81
C ASP A 139 10.11 -18.73 -16.46
N PHE A 140 9.08 -18.32 -15.70
CA PHE A 140 7.94 -19.18 -15.36
C PHE A 140 6.86 -19.28 -16.43
N LYS A 141 6.71 -18.27 -17.31
CA LYS A 141 5.68 -18.29 -18.37
C LYS A 141 5.85 -19.46 -19.34
N ASP A 142 7.09 -19.87 -19.58
CA ASP A 142 7.40 -20.97 -20.50
C ASP A 142 7.00 -22.34 -19.93
N CYS A 143 6.79 -22.44 -18.61
CA CYS A 143 6.38 -23.67 -17.94
C CYS A 143 4.88 -23.96 -18.04
N PHE A 144 4.02 -22.97 -18.35
CA PHE A 144 2.57 -23.11 -18.31
C PHE A 144 1.92 -22.90 -19.68
N LYS A 145 1.96 -23.94 -20.52
CA LYS A 145 1.40 -23.90 -21.89
C LYS A 145 -0.13 -23.90 -21.95
N ASP A 146 -0.83 -24.41 -20.93
CA ASP A 146 -2.30 -24.47 -20.89
C ASP A 146 -2.90 -23.57 -19.80
N LYS A 147 -3.43 -22.43 -20.25
CA LYS A 147 -4.08 -21.41 -19.40
C LYS A 147 -5.43 -21.88 -18.82
N SER A 148 -6.07 -22.87 -19.44
CA SER A 148 -7.39 -23.37 -19.02
C SER A 148 -7.31 -24.23 -17.77
N ILE A 149 -6.20 -24.98 -17.62
CA ILE A 149 -5.89 -25.78 -16.43
C ILE A 149 -5.60 -24.86 -15.24
N LEU A 150 -4.75 -23.85 -15.44
CA LEU A 150 -4.42 -22.85 -14.40
C LEU A 150 -5.67 -22.18 -13.80
N LYS A 151 -6.66 -21.86 -14.63
CA LYS A 151 -7.91 -21.26 -14.16
C LYS A 151 -8.75 -22.22 -13.31
N LYS A 152 -8.72 -23.53 -13.59
CA LYS A 152 -9.47 -24.57 -12.87
C LYS A 152 -8.77 -25.02 -11.58
N THR A 153 -7.45 -24.95 -11.53
CA THR A 153 -6.63 -25.36 -10.37
C THR A 153 -6.26 -24.19 -9.47
N ARG A 154 -6.76 -22.99 -9.77
CA ARG A 154 -6.46 -21.76 -9.04
C ARG A 154 -6.82 -21.93 -7.57
N ASN A 155 -5.81 -21.79 -6.73
CA ASN A 155 -5.93 -21.82 -5.28
C ASN A 155 -4.97 -20.77 -4.72
N THR A 156 -5.28 -20.24 -3.54
CA THR A 156 -4.52 -19.14 -2.95
C THR A 156 -3.21 -19.60 -2.29
N LYS A 157 -2.81 -20.87 -2.43
CA LYS A 157 -1.60 -21.39 -1.76
C LYS A 157 -0.35 -20.61 -2.17
N ILE A 158 -0.16 -20.35 -3.47
CA ILE A 158 1.01 -19.61 -3.96
C ILE A 158 1.04 -18.19 -3.40
N SER A 159 -0.11 -17.50 -3.39
CA SER A 159 -0.20 -16.17 -2.78
C SER A 159 0.08 -16.20 -1.28
N ARG A 160 -0.39 -17.22 -0.55
CA ARG A 160 -0.12 -17.39 0.89
C ARG A 160 1.35 -17.62 1.16
N ASP A 161 1.97 -18.55 0.43
CA ASP A 161 3.40 -18.86 0.56
C ASP A 161 4.25 -17.61 0.28
N PHE A 162 3.88 -16.83 -0.74
CA PHE A 162 4.54 -15.56 -1.05
C PHE A 162 4.36 -14.50 0.05
N ILE A 163 3.15 -14.37 0.60
CA ILE A 163 2.89 -13.44 1.72
C ILE A 163 3.74 -13.84 2.93
N SER A 164 3.74 -15.12 3.31
CA SER A 164 4.57 -15.63 4.41
C SER A 164 6.06 -15.39 4.17
N PHE A 165 6.54 -15.65 2.94
CA PHE A 165 7.92 -15.36 2.55
C PHE A 165 8.27 -13.87 2.72
N ILE A 166 7.39 -12.96 2.29
CA ILE A 166 7.61 -11.52 2.47
C ILE A 166 7.63 -11.14 3.95
N VAL A 167 6.66 -11.62 4.73
CA VAL A 167 6.60 -11.34 6.17
C VAL A 167 7.91 -11.77 6.82
N LYS A 168 8.37 -13.00 6.58
CA LYS A 168 9.65 -13.50 7.10
C LYS A 168 10.83 -12.66 6.65
N SER A 169 10.89 -12.30 5.37
CA SER A 169 12.00 -11.53 4.81
C SER A 169 12.09 -10.10 5.36
N ILE A 170 10.96 -9.48 5.69
CA ILE A 170 10.91 -8.09 6.17
C ILE A 170 11.03 -8.00 7.68
N THR A 171 10.39 -8.93 8.40
CA THR A 171 10.22 -8.84 9.86
C THR A 171 11.15 -9.78 10.62
N ASN A 172 11.77 -10.74 9.92
CA ASN A 172 12.48 -11.89 10.48
C ASN A 172 11.60 -12.86 11.32
N GLU A 173 10.28 -12.66 11.32
CA GLU A 173 9.29 -13.49 12.01
C GLU A 173 8.41 -14.26 11.03
N ASP A 174 7.93 -15.43 11.44
CA ASP A 174 6.99 -16.21 10.66
C ASP A 174 5.54 -15.86 11.05
N LEU A 175 4.63 -15.92 10.07
CA LEU A 175 3.20 -15.93 10.40
C LEU A 175 2.87 -17.21 11.18
N PRO A 176 1.93 -17.16 12.16
CA PRO A 176 1.48 -18.37 12.85
C PRO A 176 0.97 -19.43 11.86
N GLU A 177 1.20 -20.71 12.15
CA GLU A 177 0.73 -21.81 11.29
C GLU A 177 -0.80 -21.80 11.10
N ASN A 178 -1.53 -21.32 12.12
CA ASN A 178 -2.98 -21.17 12.14
C ASN A 178 -3.45 -19.74 11.78
N PHE A 179 -2.65 -18.98 11.04
CA PHE A 179 -3.01 -17.63 10.60
C PHE A 179 -4.38 -17.60 9.90
N ASP A 180 -5.26 -16.72 10.35
CA ASP A 180 -6.61 -16.57 9.79
C ASP A 180 -6.57 -15.75 8.49
N TRP A 181 -6.46 -16.47 7.37
CA TRP A 181 -6.45 -15.87 6.03
C TRP A 181 -7.73 -15.10 5.67
N THR A 182 -8.85 -15.33 6.36
CA THR A 182 -10.09 -14.59 6.07
C THR A 182 -9.96 -13.10 6.42
N THR A 183 -9.08 -12.77 7.36
CA THR A 183 -8.82 -11.37 7.76
C THR A 183 -8.17 -10.55 6.64
N VAL A 184 -7.46 -11.18 5.72
CA VAL A 184 -6.71 -10.51 4.63
C VAL A 184 -7.24 -10.90 3.24
N GLU A 185 -8.50 -11.33 3.17
CA GLU A 185 -9.16 -11.83 1.95
C GLU A 185 -8.92 -10.93 0.73
N LEU A 186 -9.07 -9.61 0.89
CA LEU A 186 -8.90 -8.66 -0.22
C LEU A 186 -7.49 -8.74 -0.80
N PHE A 187 -6.48 -8.73 0.05
CA PHE A 187 -5.08 -8.78 -0.37
C PHE A 187 -4.74 -10.13 -0.99
N GLU A 188 -5.04 -11.23 -0.29
CA GLU A 188 -4.75 -12.60 -0.73
C GLU A 188 -5.32 -12.87 -2.13
N LYS A 189 -6.63 -12.68 -2.31
CA LYS A 189 -7.32 -13.02 -3.56
C LYS A 189 -6.97 -12.08 -4.71
N THR A 190 -6.72 -10.79 -4.43
CA THR A 190 -6.27 -9.84 -5.46
C THR A 190 -4.85 -10.17 -5.89
N LEU A 191 -3.96 -10.51 -4.96
CA LEU A 191 -2.59 -10.92 -5.25
C LEU A 191 -2.55 -12.22 -6.07
N ASP A 192 -3.34 -13.22 -5.68
CA ASP A 192 -3.49 -14.46 -6.43
C ASP A 192 -3.99 -14.20 -7.87
N TYR A 193 -4.95 -13.28 -8.04
CA TYR A 193 -5.41 -12.90 -9.36
C TYR A 193 -4.36 -12.14 -10.16
N TYR A 194 -3.58 -11.29 -9.49
CA TYR A 194 -2.48 -10.56 -10.09
C TYR A 194 -1.39 -11.51 -10.63
N PHE A 195 -1.00 -12.54 -9.87
CA PHE A 195 -0.10 -13.59 -10.35
C PHE A 195 -0.68 -14.34 -11.55
N PHE A 196 -1.96 -14.72 -11.49
CA PHE A 196 -2.64 -15.33 -12.62
C PHE A 196 -2.60 -14.45 -13.88
N LYS A 197 -2.85 -13.13 -13.76
CA LYS A 197 -2.74 -12.19 -14.89
C LYS A 197 -1.32 -12.09 -15.41
N LEU A 198 -0.34 -12.03 -14.52
CA LEU A 198 1.06 -11.98 -14.89
C LEU A 198 1.43 -13.20 -15.72
N GLU A 199 1.04 -14.40 -15.32
CA GLU A 199 1.32 -15.66 -16.03
C GLU A 199 0.57 -15.79 -17.36
N THR A 200 -0.72 -15.40 -17.39
CA THR A 200 -1.60 -15.69 -18.53
C THR A 200 -1.71 -14.59 -19.57
N THR A 201 -1.20 -13.38 -19.29
CA THR A 201 -1.32 -12.22 -20.18
C THR A 201 0.04 -11.57 -20.48
N SER A 202 0.03 -10.49 -21.27
CA SER A 202 1.19 -9.63 -21.52
C SER A 202 1.42 -8.59 -20.39
N MET A 203 0.69 -8.69 -19.28
CA MET A 203 0.90 -7.84 -18.11
C MET A 203 2.35 -7.95 -17.64
N LYS A 204 2.94 -6.78 -17.37
CA LYS A 204 4.26 -6.63 -16.74
C LYS A 204 4.09 -6.01 -15.36
N ILE A 205 4.99 -6.34 -14.46
CA ILE A 205 5.13 -5.68 -13.18
C ILE A 205 5.59 -4.25 -13.42
N LYS A 206 4.89 -3.29 -12.83
CA LYS A 206 5.31 -1.90 -12.73
C LYS A 206 6.01 -1.67 -11.41
N LYS A 207 6.87 -0.65 -11.40
CA LYS A 207 7.66 -0.22 -10.25
C LYS A 207 6.89 -0.09 -8.93
N ASN A 208 5.65 0.38 -8.98
CA ASN A 208 4.83 0.62 -7.78
C ASN A 208 3.82 -0.49 -7.47
N ASP A 209 3.66 -1.50 -8.35
CA ASP A 209 2.60 -2.52 -8.18
C ASP A 209 2.69 -3.21 -6.81
N TRP A 210 3.89 -3.45 -6.28
CA TRP A 210 4.07 -4.04 -4.96
C TRP A 210 3.58 -3.15 -3.82
N TYR A 211 3.81 -1.84 -3.92
CA TYR A 211 3.36 -0.88 -2.94
C TYR A 211 1.84 -0.74 -2.98
N ASP A 212 1.28 -0.68 -4.20
CA ASP A 212 -0.16 -0.59 -4.45
C ASP A 212 -0.90 -1.86 -3.96
N LEU A 213 -0.31 -3.04 -4.15
CA LEU A 213 -0.86 -4.31 -3.64
C LEU A 213 -0.71 -4.43 -2.12
N ALA A 214 0.43 -4.04 -1.55
CA ALA A 214 0.66 -4.09 -0.10
C ALA A 214 -0.33 -3.19 0.68
N PHE A 215 -0.86 -2.14 0.05
CA PHE A 215 -1.92 -1.33 0.65
C PHE A 215 -3.19 -2.14 0.98
N LEU A 216 -3.48 -3.21 0.23
CA LEU A 216 -4.66 -4.05 0.49
C LEU A 216 -4.58 -4.81 1.81
N VAL A 217 -3.36 -4.98 2.37
CA VAL A 217 -3.14 -5.65 3.66
C VAL A 217 -3.91 -4.98 4.80
N TYR A 218 -4.20 -3.68 4.70
CA TYR A 218 -4.89 -2.94 5.74
C TYR A 218 -6.41 -3.10 5.75
N VAL A 219 -6.97 -3.74 4.72
CA VAL A 219 -8.43 -3.81 4.54
C VAL A 219 -8.95 -5.14 5.07
N ARG A 220 -9.81 -5.08 6.08
CA ARG A 220 -10.49 -6.24 6.67
C ARG A 220 -11.87 -6.45 6.04
N PRO A 221 -12.45 -7.66 6.12
CA PRO A 221 -13.85 -7.88 5.80
C PRO A 221 -14.79 -6.86 6.47
N GLY A 222 -15.73 -6.31 5.71
CA GLY A 222 -16.66 -5.27 6.17
C GLY A 222 -16.14 -3.83 6.04
N GLN A 223 -14.84 -3.64 5.79
CA GLN A 223 -14.27 -2.32 5.47
C GLN A 223 -14.28 -2.07 3.96
N LYS A 224 -14.14 -0.80 3.56
CA LYS A 224 -13.96 -0.42 2.16
C LYS A 224 -12.57 0.17 1.91
N ILE A 225 -12.10 0.08 0.67
CA ILE A 225 -10.92 0.78 0.16
C ILE A 225 -11.35 1.95 -0.72
N TRP A 226 -10.79 3.13 -0.47
CA TRP A 226 -10.93 4.28 -1.35
C TRP A 226 -9.58 4.58 -2.01
N THR A 227 -9.51 4.36 -3.31
CA THR A 227 -8.32 4.60 -4.12
C THR A 227 -8.68 5.24 -5.45
N LYS A 228 -7.75 5.96 -6.08
CA LYS A 228 -7.87 6.44 -7.47
C LYS A 228 -7.15 5.54 -8.48
N ASP A 229 -6.45 4.50 -8.03
CA ASP A 229 -5.70 3.63 -8.92
C ASP A 229 -6.66 2.75 -9.75
N LYS A 230 -6.74 3.06 -11.05
CA LYS A 230 -7.61 2.35 -11.99
C LYS A 230 -7.18 0.88 -12.20
N ARG A 231 -5.89 0.59 -12.14
CA ARG A 231 -5.35 -0.76 -12.33
C ARG A 231 -5.66 -1.61 -11.09
N LEU A 232 -5.43 -1.09 -9.89
CA LEU A 232 -5.78 -1.76 -8.63
C LEU A 232 -7.28 -2.01 -8.55
N LYS A 233 -8.12 -1.00 -8.86
CA LYS A 233 -9.57 -1.18 -8.95
C LYS A 233 -9.97 -2.28 -9.95
N ALA A 234 -9.34 -2.32 -11.12
CA ALA A 234 -9.62 -3.35 -12.11
C ALA A 234 -9.25 -4.75 -11.58
N LEU A 235 -8.07 -4.90 -10.96
CA LEU A 235 -7.64 -6.16 -10.35
C LEU A 235 -8.63 -6.64 -9.28
N ILE A 236 -9.07 -5.75 -8.38
CA ILE A 236 -10.04 -6.06 -7.33
C ILE A 236 -11.38 -6.51 -7.93
N LYS A 237 -11.89 -5.78 -8.94
CA LYS A 237 -13.15 -6.13 -9.63
C LYS A 237 -13.05 -7.48 -10.33
N GLU A 238 -11.99 -7.71 -11.08
CA GLU A 238 -11.77 -8.95 -11.82
C GLU A 238 -11.47 -10.15 -10.90
N ALA A 239 -10.93 -9.91 -9.70
CA ALA A 239 -10.81 -10.91 -8.65
C ALA A 239 -12.16 -11.24 -7.96
N GLY A 240 -13.25 -10.55 -8.32
CA GLY A 240 -14.60 -10.77 -7.76
C GLY A 240 -14.85 -10.07 -6.43
N LEU A 241 -14.05 -9.05 -6.09
CA LEU A 241 -14.06 -8.40 -4.77
C LEU A 241 -14.52 -6.94 -4.85
N ILE A 242 -15.44 -6.64 -5.78
CA ILE A 242 -15.96 -5.29 -6.00
C ILE A 242 -16.58 -4.68 -4.75
N ASP A 243 -17.13 -5.50 -3.86
CA ASP A 243 -17.73 -5.06 -2.60
C ASP A 243 -16.71 -4.46 -1.62
N TYR A 244 -15.41 -4.61 -1.83
CA TYR A 244 -14.42 -3.87 -1.05
C TYR A 244 -14.26 -2.43 -1.52
N LEU A 245 -14.64 -2.08 -2.75
CA LEU A 245 -14.41 -0.74 -3.28
C LEU A 245 -15.41 0.27 -2.71
N TYR A 246 -14.89 1.41 -2.28
CA TYR A 246 -15.67 2.63 -2.08
C TYR A 246 -15.78 3.37 -3.41
N ASP A 247 -16.82 3.04 -4.19
CA ASP A 247 -17.17 3.77 -5.41
C ASP A 247 -18.27 4.80 -5.07
N LYS A 248 -17.92 6.08 -5.18
CA LYS A 248 -18.84 7.24 -5.18
C LYS A 248 -18.73 7.99 -6.49
#